data_AF-A0A841GZU4-F1
#
_entry.id   AF-A0A841GZU4-F1
#
_cell.length_a   1.000
_cell.length_b   1.000
_cell.length_c   1.000
_cell.angle_alpha   90.00
_cell.angle_beta   90.00
_cell.angle_gamma   90.00
#
_symmetry.space_group_name_H-M   'P 1'
#
loop_
_entity.id
_entity.type
_entity.pdbx_description
1 polymer ?
#
loop_
_entity_poly.entity_id
_entity_poly.type
_entity_poly.pdbx_seq_one_letter_code
_entity_poly.pdbx_strand_id
1 'polypeptide(L)'
;MKNTWILALLLAAAPAQAQTRADSALVGRILAAEDRRDSTNAALSAGMQSAEPRVRVIARRAAQRIRDPNFAARDSFPAAAPSRAWPEPAWRLRYRALAERKDDCGAIRMALADSVWQVRLRAADVAGAGCGADSAVVRVLAGWVDELPRDTGRRSSGGVSWHAAAHAQVALARIAPAVARERLPRLASHADWHVRLFAARAAAVLADTARLRAFARDADGNVREAAIDALSKLAGHGADDVYLAALDGTDAQAVRAAAVALKDSPLPAARMAANAAYDRWVRRANASERDVRVALLEAAGRPASDDRPRSARVDLPADAVALALGREVRVRVSMSPSAGGGSFVVRLRGDVAPVMSARVLGLVQSGYYDGGSWHRVEPDFVIQGGGPGTNEYVGYAHYLRDELSTIAHPRGTVGMSTRSHDTGDAQWFINLKNNPSLVREYSIFAEVIEGIDVVDGILEGDIVSTMRVEPAAR
;
A
#
# COMPACT_ATOMS: atom_id res chain seq x y z
N MET A 1 -7.98 67.90 36.91
CA MET A 1 -9.34 67.98 36.31
C MET A 1 -9.59 66.72 35.50
N LYS A 2 -10.74 66.03 35.71
CA LYS A 2 -11.42 65.03 34.83
C LYS A 2 -10.56 63.81 34.38
N ASN A 3 -10.89 62.56 34.76
CA ASN A 3 -11.91 61.66 34.18
C ASN A 3 -11.90 61.65 32.63
N THR A 4 -11.97 60.50 31.93
CA THR A 4 -12.89 59.36 32.15
C THR A 4 -12.34 58.01 31.59
N TRP A 5 -12.99 56.91 31.97
CA TRP A 5 -12.72 55.50 31.61
C TRP A 5 -13.06 55.13 30.15
N ILE A 6 -12.55 53.98 29.66
CA ILE A 6 -13.31 53.00 28.85
C ILE A 6 -12.71 51.58 28.98
N LEU A 7 -13.56 50.58 28.76
CA LEU A 7 -13.46 49.17 29.18
C LEU A 7 -12.31 48.34 28.56
N ALA A 8 -11.91 47.32 29.32
CA ALA A 8 -11.15 46.18 28.82
C ALA A 8 -11.98 45.28 27.90
N LEU A 9 -11.34 44.72 26.88
CA LEU A 9 -11.84 43.60 26.09
C LEU A 9 -10.70 42.60 25.85
N LEU A 10 -10.19 42.04 26.95
CA LEU A 10 -9.36 40.85 26.92
C LEU A 10 -10.22 39.68 26.42
N LEU A 11 -10.09 39.37 25.13
CA LEU A 11 -10.46 38.07 24.57
C LEU A 11 -9.51 37.01 25.13
N ALA A 12 -9.71 36.66 26.41
CA ALA A 12 -9.18 35.44 26.97
C ALA A 12 -9.81 34.28 26.19
N ALA A 13 -9.02 33.67 25.31
CA ALA A 13 -9.37 32.35 24.78
C ALA A 13 -9.53 31.43 25.99
N ALA A 14 -10.77 30.98 26.25
CA ALA A 14 -11.05 30.11 27.37
C ALA A 14 -10.14 28.88 27.26
N PRO A 15 -9.39 28.51 28.33
CA PRO A 15 -8.56 27.32 28.28
C PRO A 15 -9.46 26.12 28.00
N ALA A 16 -9.07 25.29 27.03
CA ALA A 16 -9.77 24.05 26.75
C ALA A 16 -9.82 23.24 28.05
N GLN A 17 -11.02 23.00 28.58
CA GLN A 17 -11.18 22.33 29.87
C GLN A 17 -10.55 20.94 29.80
N ALA A 18 -9.68 20.62 30.76
CA ALA A 18 -9.04 19.32 30.83
C ALA A 18 -10.10 18.23 30.95
N GLN A 19 -10.14 17.33 29.97
CA GLN A 19 -11.24 16.37 29.80
C GLN A 19 -11.33 15.41 30.98
N THR A 20 -12.55 15.13 31.43
CA THR A 20 -12.76 14.24 32.56
C THR A 20 -12.63 12.78 32.11
N ARG A 21 -12.35 11.86 33.05
CA ARG A 21 -12.40 10.41 32.76
C ARG A 21 -13.77 9.97 32.25
N ALA A 22 -14.85 10.67 32.63
CA ALA A 22 -16.20 10.38 32.18
C ALA A 22 -16.40 10.71 30.70
N ASP A 23 -15.85 11.83 30.21
CA ASP A 23 -15.90 12.21 28.80
C ASP A 23 -15.15 11.18 27.94
N SER A 24 -13.96 10.77 28.38
CA SER A 24 -13.17 9.75 27.70
C SER A 24 -13.89 8.40 27.61
N ALA A 25 -14.54 7.97 28.70
CA ALA A 25 -15.34 6.74 28.73
C ALA A 25 -16.64 6.83 27.90
N LEU A 26 -17.20 8.03 27.73
CA LEU A 26 -18.34 8.27 26.85
C LEU A 26 -17.93 8.19 25.38
N VAL A 27 -16.83 8.84 24.99
CA VAL A 27 -16.28 8.76 23.62
C VAL A 27 -15.90 7.33 23.24
N GLY A 28 -15.24 6.58 24.12
CA GLY A 28 -14.92 5.17 23.86
C GLY A 28 -16.16 4.31 23.58
N ARG A 29 -17.27 4.55 24.28
CA ARG A 29 -18.55 3.86 24.03
C ARG A 29 -19.25 4.33 22.75
N ILE A 30 -19.13 5.60 22.37
CA ILE A 30 -19.63 6.13 21.09
C ILE A 30 -18.89 5.47 19.92
N LEU A 31 -17.55 5.40 19.98
CA LEU A 31 -16.74 4.74 18.96
C LEU A 31 -17.03 3.23 18.89
N ALA A 32 -17.26 2.57 20.03
CA ALA A 32 -17.68 1.17 20.06
C ALA A 32 -19.09 0.94 19.46
N ALA A 33 -20.00 1.90 19.60
CA ALA A 33 -21.32 1.85 18.96
C ALA A 33 -21.22 2.04 17.44
N GLU A 34 -20.34 2.94 16.99
CA GLU A 34 -20.03 3.19 15.58
C GLU A 34 -19.42 1.96 14.91
N ASP A 35 -18.36 1.38 15.50
CA ASP A 35 -17.75 0.12 15.07
C ASP A 35 -18.78 -1.02 14.93
N ARG A 36 -19.64 -1.17 15.94
CA ARG A 36 -20.66 -2.24 15.97
C ARG A 36 -21.91 -1.96 15.14
N ARG A 37 -22.01 -0.77 14.53
CA ARG A 37 -23.19 -0.29 13.78
C ARG A 37 -24.48 -0.29 14.64
N ASP A 38 -24.33 -0.08 15.95
CA ASP A 38 -25.42 -0.10 16.93
C ASP A 38 -26.07 1.29 17.05
N SER A 39 -27.13 1.51 16.26
CA SER A 39 -27.90 2.77 16.25
C SER A 39 -28.70 3.01 17.54
N THR A 40 -28.90 1.95 18.34
CA THR A 40 -29.69 1.96 19.58
C THR A 40 -28.84 2.27 20.82
N ASN A 41 -27.52 2.32 20.68
CA ASN A 41 -26.62 2.48 21.79
C ASN A 41 -26.83 3.81 22.55
N ALA A 42 -27.11 3.72 23.85
CA ALA A 42 -27.35 4.88 24.70
C ALA A 42 -26.18 5.89 24.72
N ALA A 43 -24.95 5.46 24.42
CA ALA A 43 -23.78 6.33 24.33
C ALA A 43 -23.93 7.41 23.25
N LEU A 44 -24.63 7.14 22.15
CA LEU A 44 -24.89 8.13 21.08
C LEU A 44 -25.73 9.30 21.60
N SER A 45 -26.82 9.00 22.31
CA SER A 45 -27.70 10.03 22.90
C SER A 45 -26.99 10.82 24.00
N ALA A 46 -26.29 10.14 24.91
CA ALA A 46 -25.49 10.78 25.95
C ALA A 46 -24.39 11.68 25.37
N GLY A 47 -23.76 11.26 24.27
CA GLY A 47 -22.76 12.05 23.56
C GLY A 47 -23.32 13.34 22.95
N MET A 48 -24.51 13.30 22.35
CA MET A 48 -25.19 14.50 21.81
C MET A 48 -25.52 15.53 22.89
N GLN A 49 -25.74 15.07 24.12
CA GLN A 49 -26.06 15.88 25.30
C GLN A 49 -24.84 16.32 26.11
N SER A 50 -23.63 15.86 25.77
CA SER A 50 -22.40 16.21 26.50
C SER A 50 -22.17 17.73 26.52
N ALA A 51 -21.64 18.26 27.64
CA ALA A 51 -21.25 19.66 27.77
C ALA A 51 -20.06 20.03 26.85
N GLU A 52 -19.19 19.07 26.50
CA GLU A 52 -18.03 19.27 25.63
C GLU A 52 -18.44 19.32 24.14
N PRO A 53 -18.20 20.44 23.43
CA PRO A 53 -18.53 20.58 22.01
C PRO A 53 -17.97 19.46 21.12
N ARG A 54 -16.74 18.99 21.34
CA ARG A 54 -16.11 17.93 20.54
C ARG A 54 -16.82 16.59 20.71
N VAL A 55 -17.23 16.23 21.93
CA VAL A 55 -17.99 15.00 22.20
C VAL A 55 -19.34 15.04 21.48
N ARG A 56 -20.03 16.20 21.46
CA ARG A 56 -21.27 16.37 20.68
C ARG A 56 -21.05 16.20 19.18
N VAL A 57 -19.92 16.68 18.63
CA VAL A 57 -19.57 16.50 17.21
C VAL A 57 -19.30 15.02 16.90
N ILE A 58 -18.51 14.33 17.72
CA ILE A 58 -18.22 12.89 17.57
C ILE A 58 -19.52 12.08 17.64
N ALA A 59 -20.40 12.36 18.61
CA ALA A 59 -21.67 11.66 18.78
C ALA A 59 -22.64 11.88 17.61
N ARG A 60 -22.72 13.12 17.08
CA ARG A 60 -23.50 13.42 15.86
C ARG A 60 -22.92 12.70 14.66
N ARG A 61 -21.61 12.77 14.43
CA ARG A 61 -20.92 12.06 13.34
C ARG A 61 -21.18 10.55 13.41
N ALA A 62 -21.00 9.94 14.58
CA ALA A 62 -21.24 8.52 14.79
C ALA A 62 -22.71 8.15 14.52
N ALA A 63 -23.66 8.85 15.13
CA ALA A 63 -25.09 8.55 14.96
C ALA A 63 -25.60 8.85 13.53
N GLN A 64 -25.10 9.89 12.88
CA GLN A 64 -25.40 10.19 11.47
C GLN A 64 -24.84 9.09 10.58
N ARG A 65 -23.57 8.71 10.75
CA ARG A 65 -22.92 7.65 9.98
C ARG A 65 -23.63 6.30 10.17
N ILE A 66 -23.91 5.86 11.40
CA ILE A 66 -24.63 4.59 11.66
C ILE A 66 -26.04 4.58 11.03
N ARG A 67 -26.75 5.71 11.03
CA ARG A 67 -28.11 5.83 10.47
C ARG A 67 -28.14 6.13 8.97
N ASP A 68 -27.01 6.46 8.37
CA ASP A 68 -26.93 6.83 6.97
C ASP A 68 -27.33 5.59 6.14
N PRO A 69 -28.45 5.63 5.37
CA PRO A 69 -28.82 4.53 4.47
C PRO A 69 -27.71 4.23 3.48
N ASN A 70 -26.76 5.15 3.32
CA ASN A 70 -25.61 5.02 2.45
C ASN A 70 -24.39 4.35 3.12
N PHE A 71 -24.23 4.52 4.43
CA PHE A 71 -23.38 3.64 5.25
C PHE A 71 -23.98 2.21 5.35
N ALA A 72 -25.25 2.06 4.97
CA ALA A 72 -25.87 0.78 4.62
C ALA A 72 -25.87 0.43 3.10
N ALA A 73 -25.76 1.39 2.15
CA ALA A 73 -25.93 1.17 0.68
C ALA A 73 -25.50 2.27 -0.41
N ARG A 74 -24.81 3.40 -0.12
CA ARG A 74 -24.32 4.55 -0.99
C ARG A 74 -25.34 5.38 -1.85
N ASP A 75 -25.34 6.74 -1.98
CA ASP A 75 -24.58 7.88 -1.39
C ASP A 75 -25.36 9.26 -1.40
N SER A 76 -25.01 10.33 -0.65
CA SER A 76 -24.40 11.62 -1.16
C SER A 76 -24.40 12.88 -0.22
N PHE A 77 -23.54 13.88 -0.55
CA PHE A 77 -23.33 15.29 -0.04
C PHE A 77 -22.53 15.57 1.26
N PRO A 78 -21.89 16.77 1.43
CA PRO A 78 -21.24 17.69 0.47
C PRO A 78 -19.70 17.85 0.74
N ALA A 79 -19.00 18.70 -0.03
CA ALA A 79 -17.53 18.78 -0.03
C ALA A 79 -16.89 19.58 1.13
N ALA A 80 -15.72 19.12 1.58
CA ALA A 80 -14.87 19.79 2.59
C ALA A 80 -13.89 20.81 1.97
N ALA A 81 -13.30 21.66 2.81
CA ALA A 81 -12.31 22.66 2.41
C ALA A 81 -11.06 22.02 1.75
N PRO A 82 -10.41 22.70 0.78
CA PRO A 82 -9.22 22.19 0.12
C PRO A 82 -8.09 21.96 1.12
N SER A 83 -7.38 20.85 0.98
CA SER A 83 -6.16 20.58 1.73
C SER A 83 -5.03 21.53 1.32
N ARG A 84 -3.93 21.47 2.07
CA ARG A 84 -2.65 22.07 1.66
C ARG A 84 -2.26 21.53 0.28
N ALA A 85 -2.41 22.35 -0.76
CA ALA A 85 -2.09 21.95 -2.13
C ALA A 85 -0.57 21.96 -2.32
N TRP A 86 0.05 20.77 -2.32
CA TRP A 86 1.46 20.63 -2.64
C TRP A 86 1.67 20.84 -4.15
N PRO A 87 2.39 21.89 -4.59
CA PRO A 87 2.63 22.11 -6.01
C PRO A 87 3.31 20.88 -6.62
N GLU A 88 2.85 20.45 -7.80
CA GLU A 88 3.44 19.30 -8.47
C GLU A 88 4.87 19.61 -8.93
N PRO A 89 5.90 18.87 -8.47
CA PRO A 89 7.24 19.06 -8.99
C PRO A 89 7.32 18.75 -10.48
N ALA A 90 8.12 19.54 -11.21
CA ALA A 90 8.20 19.51 -12.67
C ALA A 90 8.53 18.13 -13.28
N TRP A 91 9.16 17.22 -12.52
CA TRP A 91 9.42 15.86 -12.97
C TRP A 91 8.14 15.04 -13.19
N ARG A 92 7.05 15.31 -12.44
CA ARG A 92 5.75 14.62 -12.61
C ARG A 92 5.06 14.97 -13.93
N LEU A 93 5.27 16.19 -14.44
CA LEU A 93 4.82 16.58 -15.77
C LEU A 93 5.57 15.79 -16.85
N ARG A 94 6.90 15.66 -16.73
CA ARG A 94 7.72 14.84 -17.64
C ARG A 94 7.35 13.36 -17.57
N TYR A 95 7.17 12.82 -16.37
CA TYR A 95 6.74 11.43 -16.13
C TYR A 95 5.43 11.08 -16.86
N ARG A 96 4.40 11.93 -16.76
CA ARG A 96 3.11 11.71 -17.43
C ARG A 96 3.23 11.86 -18.95
N ALA A 97 3.92 12.89 -19.44
CA ALA A 97 4.11 13.13 -20.87
C ALA A 97 4.78 11.98 -21.63
N LEU A 98 5.53 11.11 -20.95
CA LEU A 98 6.12 9.91 -21.55
C LEU A 98 5.08 8.86 -21.99
N ALA A 99 3.90 8.80 -21.36
CA ALA A 99 2.87 7.82 -21.71
C ALA A 99 2.38 7.96 -23.17
N GLU A 100 2.31 9.21 -23.65
CA GLU A 100 1.90 9.58 -25.01
C GLU A 100 3.07 9.53 -26.01
N ARG A 101 4.31 9.36 -25.52
CA ARG A 101 5.56 9.41 -26.29
C ARG A 101 6.31 8.08 -26.36
N LYS A 102 5.61 6.96 -26.09
CA LYS A 102 6.19 5.61 -26.12
C LYS A 102 6.97 5.26 -27.40
N ASP A 103 6.53 5.79 -28.55
CA ASP A 103 7.14 5.55 -29.87
C ASP A 103 8.00 6.73 -30.36
N ASP A 104 8.11 7.82 -29.58
CA ASP A 104 9.05 8.94 -29.81
C ASP A 104 10.40 8.58 -29.17
N CYS A 105 11.20 7.79 -29.89
CA CYS A 105 12.48 7.27 -29.39
C CYS A 105 13.48 8.39 -29.07
N GLY A 106 13.33 9.58 -29.66
CA GLY A 106 14.08 10.79 -29.29
C GLY A 106 13.75 11.24 -27.87
N ALA A 107 12.47 11.38 -27.53
CA ALA A 107 12.03 11.71 -26.17
C ALA A 107 12.36 10.60 -25.17
N ILE A 108 12.19 9.31 -25.53
CA ILE A 108 12.59 8.19 -24.67
C ILE A 108 14.09 8.26 -24.36
N ARG A 109 14.94 8.45 -25.37
CA ARG A 109 16.40 8.58 -25.19
C ARG A 109 16.79 9.75 -24.30
N MET A 110 16.12 10.90 -24.42
CA MET A 110 16.34 12.04 -23.52
C MET A 110 15.90 11.72 -22.09
N ALA A 111 14.76 11.06 -21.90
CA ALA A 111 14.21 10.75 -20.58
C ALA A 111 14.96 9.62 -19.84
N LEU A 112 15.58 8.68 -20.56
CA LEU A 112 16.52 7.71 -19.98
C LEU A 112 17.73 8.41 -19.31
N ALA A 113 18.07 9.63 -19.73
CA ALA A 113 19.13 10.46 -19.16
C ALA A 113 18.63 11.54 -18.17
N ASP A 114 17.35 11.53 -17.78
CA ASP A 114 16.78 12.50 -16.82
C ASP A 114 17.48 12.40 -15.45
N SER A 115 17.58 13.52 -14.72
CA SER A 115 18.16 13.52 -13.36
C SER A 115 17.27 12.83 -12.33
N VAL A 116 15.99 12.64 -12.60
CA VAL A 116 15.00 12.04 -11.70
C VAL A 116 14.72 10.58 -12.07
N TRP A 117 14.95 9.69 -11.11
CA TRP A 117 14.93 8.24 -11.33
C TRP A 117 13.57 7.73 -11.83
N GLN A 118 12.49 8.27 -11.29
CA GLN A 118 11.11 7.96 -11.68
C GLN A 118 10.87 8.22 -13.18
N VAL A 119 11.48 9.27 -13.74
CA VAL A 119 11.39 9.60 -15.18
C VAL A 119 12.23 8.63 -16.01
N ARG A 120 13.44 8.27 -15.54
CA ARG A 120 14.31 7.27 -16.18
C ARG A 120 13.67 5.89 -16.26
N LEU A 121 13.13 5.39 -15.14
CA LEU A 121 12.43 4.11 -15.08
C LEU A 121 11.19 4.12 -15.98
N ARG A 122 10.39 5.21 -15.92
CA ARG A 122 9.22 5.38 -16.78
C ARG A 122 9.56 5.31 -18.26
N ALA A 123 10.67 5.93 -18.68
CA ALA A 123 11.13 5.90 -20.06
C ALA A 123 11.46 4.47 -20.53
N ALA A 124 12.11 3.66 -19.68
CA ALA A 124 12.31 2.24 -19.96
C ALA A 124 10.97 1.48 -20.01
N ASP A 125 10.08 1.70 -19.04
CA ASP A 125 8.81 1.00 -18.91
C ASP A 125 7.86 1.23 -20.09
N VAL A 126 7.80 2.46 -20.62
CA VAL A 126 6.88 2.80 -21.72
C VAL A 126 7.48 2.61 -23.11
N ALA A 127 8.79 2.37 -23.24
CA ALA A 127 9.45 2.23 -24.53
C ALA A 127 8.69 1.27 -25.46
N GLY A 128 8.22 1.81 -26.59
CA GLY A 128 7.45 1.10 -27.60
C GLY A 128 8.34 0.19 -28.45
N ALA A 129 7.73 -0.82 -29.08
CA ALA A 129 8.45 -1.78 -29.92
C ALA A 129 9.22 -1.11 -31.07
N GLY A 130 8.75 0.04 -31.57
CA GLY A 130 9.46 0.82 -32.60
C GLY A 130 10.86 1.27 -32.18
N CYS A 131 11.11 1.48 -30.88
CA CYS A 131 12.42 1.88 -30.37
C CYS A 131 13.45 0.73 -30.31
N GLY A 132 13.07 -0.49 -30.69
CA GLY A 132 14.03 -1.58 -30.93
C GLY A 132 15.01 -1.30 -32.07
N ALA A 133 14.66 -0.43 -33.02
CA ALA A 133 15.53 0.00 -34.11
C ALA A 133 16.51 1.13 -33.70
N ASP A 134 16.26 1.81 -32.58
CA ASP A 134 17.15 2.87 -32.08
C ASP A 134 18.32 2.25 -31.30
N SER A 135 19.46 2.14 -31.98
CA SER A 135 20.69 1.57 -31.40
C SER A 135 21.32 2.37 -30.25
N ALA A 136 20.82 3.58 -29.95
CA ALA A 136 21.20 4.33 -28.76
C ALA A 136 20.29 3.98 -27.58
N VAL A 137 18.97 3.88 -27.77
CA VAL A 137 18.02 3.41 -26.75
C VAL A 137 18.38 1.99 -26.29
N VAL A 138 18.54 1.05 -27.24
CA VAL A 138 18.89 -0.34 -26.91
C VAL A 138 20.22 -0.44 -26.16
N ARG A 139 21.22 0.38 -26.54
CA ARG A 139 22.55 0.40 -25.92
C ARG A 139 22.55 0.96 -24.51
N VAL A 140 21.77 2.01 -24.23
CA VAL A 140 21.61 2.56 -22.87
C VAL A 140 20.97 1.53 -21.95
N LEU A 141 19.90 0.87 -22.40
CA LEU A 141 19.21 -0.17 -21.62
C LEU A 141 20.11 -1.40 -21.40
N ALA A 142 20.81 -1.86 -22.44
CA ALA A 142 21.78 -2.96 -22.33
C ALA A 142 22.90 -2.62 -21.33
N GLY A 143 23.45 -1.41 -21.40
CA GLY A 143 24.44 -0.90 -20.44
C GLY A 143 23.95 -0.94 -19.00
N TRP A 144 22.70 -0.56 -18.72
CA TRP A 144 22.15 -0.66 -17.35
C TRP A 144 22.07 -2.11 -16.86
N VAL A 145 21.74 -3.07 -17.73
CA VAL A 145 21.76 -4.49 -17.35
C VAL A 145 23.19 -4.99 -17.15
N ASP A 146 24.12 -4.56 -18.00
CA ASP A 146 25.54 -4.95 -17.95
C ASP A 146 26.27 -4.32 -16.74
N GLU A 147 25.76 -3.20 -16.22
CA GLU A 147 26.20 -2.52 -14.99
C GLU A 147 25.45 -2.96 -13.71
N LEU A 148 24.51 -3.92 -13.79
CA LEU A 148 23.75 -4.44 -12.64
C LEU A 148 24.67 -4.72 -11.43
N PRO A 149 24.51 -4.01 -10.29
CA PRO A 149 25.39 -4.16 -9.14
C PRO A 149 25.17 -5.49 -8.41
N ARG A 150 26.21 -5.98 -7.73
CA ARG A 150 26.13 -7.19 -6.89
C ARG A 150 25.42 -6.93 -5.56
N ASP A 151 25.58 -5.73 -5.02
CA ASP A 151 24.92 -5.24 -3.81
C ASP A 151 23.84 -4.23 -4.20
N THR A 152 22.62 -4.47 -3.75
CA THR A 152 21.44 -3.61 -4.00
C THR A 152 21.22 -2.58 -2.88
N GLY A 153 22.00 -2.66 -1.80
CA GLY A 153 21.88 -1.90 -0.55
C GLY A 153 22.32 -0.44 -0.58
N ARG A 154 22.73 0.15 -1.71
CA ARG A 154 22.93 1.60 -1.81
C ARG A 154 22.68 2.17 -3.20
N ARG A 155 21.70 3.07 -3.32
CA ARG A 155 21.57 3.96 -4.49
C ARG A 155 22.73 4.97 -4.50
N SER A 156 23.81 4.65 -5.21
CA SER A 156 24.94 5.57 -5.40
C SER A 156 24.56 6.72 -6.35
N SER A 157 25.04 7.92 -6.04
CA SER A 157 24.82 9.10 -6.89
C SER A 157 25.49 8.92 -8.25
N GLY A 158 24.69 8.76 -9.31
CA GLY A 158 25.16 8.62 -10.69
C GLY A 158 25.42 7.20 -11.18
N GLY A 159 25.40 6.18 -10.30
CA GLY A 159 25.51 4.78 -10.70
C GLY A 159 24.19 4.18 -11.19
N VAL A 160 24.26 3.02 -11.83
CA VAL A 160 23.07 2.21 -12.18
C VAL A 160 22.58 1.48 -10.93
N SER A 161 21.38 1.81 -10.45
CA SER A 161 20.73 1.03 -9.39
C SER A 161 20.12 -0.26 -9.94
N TRP A 162 19.87 -1.22 -9.05
CA TRP A 162 19.22 -2.49 -9.42
C TRP A 162 17.89 -2.26 -10.15
N HIS A 163 17.11 -1.24 -9.78
CA HIS A 163 15.88 -0.86 -10.48
C HIS A 163 16.13 -0.56 -11.96
N ALA A 164 17.16 0.23 -12.30
CA ALA A 164 17.43 0.57 -13.69
C ALA A 164 17.78 -0.67 -14.51
N ALA A 165 18.61 -1.56 -13.98
CA ALA A 165 18.91 -2.85 -14.61
C ALA A 165 17.66 -3.74 -14.76
N ALA A 166 16.85 -3.83 -13.71
CA ALA A 166 15.64 -4.64 -13.66
C ALA A 166 14.57 -4.18 -14.66
N HIS A 167 14.24 -2.89 -14.67
CA HIS A 167 13.33 -2.28 -15.64
C HIS A 167 13.90 -2.34 -17.06
N ALA A 168 15.21 -2.11 -17.25
CA ALA A 168 15.85 -2.22 -18.56
C ALA A 168 15.78 -3.63 -19.14
N GLN A 169 15.93 -4.68 -18.32
CA GLN A 169 15.78 -6.06 -18.78
C GLN A 169 14.35 -6.35 -19.29
N VAL A 170 13.32 -5.83 -18.62
CA VAL A 170 11.91 -5.95 -19.06
C VAL A 170 11.64 -5.12 -20.31
N ALA A 171 12.22 -3.92 -20.42
CA ALA A 171 12.13 -3.07 -21.61
C ALA A 171 12.80 -3.74 -22.83
N LEU A 172 14.02 -4.27 -22.68
CA LEU A 172 14.73 -5.03 -23.70
C LEU A 172 13.96 -6.29 -24.10
N ALA A 173 13.34 -7.00 -23.15
CA ALA A 173 12.51 -8.16 -23.46
C ALA A 173 11.38 -7.83 -24.45
N ARG A 174 10.86 -6.60 -24.41
CA ARG A 174 9.82 -6.09 -25.31
C ARG A 174 10.38 -5.54 -26.63
N ILE A 175 11.43 -4.72 -26.59
CA ILE A 175 11.90 -3.96 -27.77
C ILE A 175 13.09 -4.61 -28.50
N ALA A 176 13.89 -5.43 -27.81
CA ALA A 176 15.08 -6.10 -28.36
C ALA A 176 15.23 -7.54 -27.79
N PRO A 177 14.31 -8.48 -28.11
CA PRO A 177 14.23 -9.78 -27.43
C PRO A 177 15.51 -10.62 -27.44
N ALA A 178 16.35 -10.51 -28.47
CA ALA A 178 17.63 -11.22 -28.55
C ALA A 178 18.64 -10.69 -27.50
N VAL A 179 18.79 -9.36 -27.41
CA VAL A 179 19.65 -8.65 -26.44
C VAL A 179 19.22 -8.97 -25.00
N ALA A 180 17.91 -9.10 -24.77
CA ALA A 180 17.34 -9.48 -23.49
C ALA A 180 17.66 -10.94 -23.12
N ARG A 181 17.50 -11.90 -24.05
CA ARG A 181 17.76 -13.33 -23.78
C ARG A 181 19.21 -13.62 -23.41
N GLU A 182 20.16 -12.91 -24.03
CA GLU A 182 21.58 -12.97 -23.71
C GLU A 182 21.87 -12.60 -22.24
N ARG A 183 21.22 -11.52 -21.75
CA ARG A 183 21.47 -10.96 -20.41
C ARG A 183 20.64 -11.58 -19.29
N LEU A 184 19.49 -12.15 -19.62
CA LEU A 184 18.53 -12.70 -18.65
C LEU A 184 19.14 -13.69 -17.62
N PRO A 185 20.11 -14.57 -17.94
CA PRO A 185 20.76 -15.43 -16.94
C PRO A 185 21.36 -14.66 -15.76
N ARG A 186 21.94 -13.47 -16.00
CA ARG A 186 22.60 -12.66 -14.96
C ARG A 186 21.62 -12.16 -13.90
N LEU A 187 20.41 -11.77 -14.30
CA LEU A 187 19.36 -11.38 -13.36
C LEU A 187 18.73 -12.60 -12.70
N ALA A 188 18.56 -13.70 -13.45
CA ALA A 188 17.95 -14.94 -12.96
C ALA A 188 18.74 -15.58 -11.80
N SER A 189 20.07 -15.44 -11.77
CA SER A 189 20.93 -15.95 -10.71
C SER A 189 21.33 -14.90 -9.67
N HIS A 190 20.67 -13.74 -9.62
CA HIS A 190 21.04 -12.65 -8.70
C HIS A 190 20.63 -12.97 -7.25
N ALA A 191 21.41 -12.52 -6.28
CA ALA A 191 21.15 -12.76 -4.86
C ALA A 191 19.88 -12.04 -4.35
N ASP A 192 19.63 -10.82 -4.83
CA ASP A 192 18.41 -10.08 -4.53
C ASP A 192 17.21 -10.65 -5.31
N TRP A 193 16.15 -10.99 -4.58
CA TRP A 193 14.94 -11.54 -5.15
C TRP A 193 14.15 -10.52 -5.99
N HIS A 194 14.26 -9.22 -5.73
CA HIS A 194 13.61 -8.20 -6.59
C HIS A 194 14.17 -8.26 -8.01
N VAL A 195 15.49 -8.46 -8.15
CA VAL A 195 16.15 -8.62 -9.45
C VAL A 195 15.68 -9.90 -10.15
N ARG A 196 15.53 -11.01 -9.41
CA ARG A 196 14.95 -12.26 -9.95
C ARG A 196 13.47 -12.15 -10.30
N LEU A 197 12.69 -11.36 -9.57
CA LEU A 197 11.28 -11.05 -9.87
C LEU A 197 11.17 -10.32 -11.21
N PHE A 198 12.01 -9.31 -11.47
CA PHE A 198 12.03 -8.66 -12.78
C PHE A 198 12.60 -9.57 -13.88
N ALA A 199 13.49 -10.52 -13.56
CA ALA A 199 13.88 -11.57 -14.49
C ALA A 199 12.70 -12.49 -14.87
N ALA A 200 11.83 -12.84 -13.92
CA ALA A 200 10.59 -13.57 -14.19
C ALA A 200 9.60 -12.73 -15.04
N ARG A 201 9.42 -11.43 -14.72
CA ARG A 201 8.63 -10.48 -15.54
C ARG A 201 9.18 -10.40 -16.98
N ALA A 202 10.50 -10.38 -17.17
CA ALA A 202 11.12 -10.38 -18.49
C ALA A 202 10.98 -11.73 -19.23
N ALA A 203 11.09 -12.85 -18.53
CA ALA A 203 10.84 -14.18 -19.09
C ALA A 203 9.38 -14.33 -19.57
N ALA A 204 8.42 -13.73 -18.87
CA ALA A 204 7.02 -13.66 -19.29
C ALA A 204 6.84 -12.88 -20.61
N VAL A 205 7.46 -11.70 -20.74
CA VAL A 205 7.45 -10.92 -21.99
C VAL A 205 8.11 -11.68 -23.15
N LEU A 206 9.14 -12.47 -22.88
CA LEU A 206 9.84 -13.31 -23.87
C LEU A 206 9.14 -14.63 -24.20
N ALA A 207 8.03 -14.95 -23.51
CA ALA A 207 7.36 -16.25 -23.48
C ALA A 207 8.29 -17.46 -23.18
N ASP A 208 9.32 -17.25 -22.36
CA ASP A 208 10.29 -18.30 -21.93
C ASP A 208 9.68 -19.17 -20.81
N THR A 209 8.75 -20.05 -21.19
CA THR A 209 8.03 -20.94 -20.26
C THR A 209 8.96 -21.93 -19.53
N ALA A 210 10.09 -22.30 -20.13
CA ALA A 210 11.09 -23.15 -19.49
C ALA A 210 11.75 -22.42 -18.30
N ARG A 211 12.10 -21.14 -18.47
CA ARG A 211 12.67 -20.32 -17.38
C ARG A 211 11.63 -19.90 -16.35
N LEU A 212 10.39 -19.65 -16.76
CA LEU A 212 9.29 -19.44 -15.81
C LEU A 212 9.04 -20.68 -14.94
N ARG A 213 9.12 -21.89 -15.50
CA ARG A 213 9.07 -23.15 -14.71
C ARG A 213 10.22 -23.26 -13.69
N ALA A 214 11.38 -22.69 -13.97
CA ALA A 214 12.47 -22.59 -13.00
C ALA A 214 12.18 -21.54 -11.90
N PHE A 215 11.72 -20.34 -12.28
CA PHE A 215 11.35 -19.29 -11.31
C PHE A 215 10.17 -19.67 -10.41
N ALA A 216 9.25 -20.52 -10.87
CA ALA A 216 8.20 -21.08 -10.04
C ALA A 216 8.72 -22.03 -8.93
N ARG A 217 10.02 -22.31 -8.90
CA ARG A 217 10.75 -23.05 -7.84
C ARG A 217 11.79 -22.17 -7.12
N ASP A 218 11.77 -20.85 -7.31
CA ASP A 218 12.67 -19.92 -6.61
C ASP A 218 12.50 -20.01 -5.09
N ALA A 219 13.54 -19.65 -4.33
CA ALA A 219 13.47 -19.59 -2.88
C ALA A 219 12.47 -18.53 -2.39
N ASP A 220 12.31 -17.42 -3.11
CA ASP A 220 11.43 -16.31 -2.73
C ASP A 220 10.01 -16.46 -3.31
N GLY A 221 9.01 -16.32 -2.44
CA GLY A 221 7.60 -16.50 -2.82
C GLY A 221 7.06 -15.49 -3.81
N ASN A 222 7.62 -14.28 -3.89
CA ASN A 222 7.20 -13.24 -4.85
C ASN A 222 7.69 -13.57 -6.26
N VAL A 223 8.90 -14.13 -6.37
CA VAL A 223 9.44 -14.64 -7.65
C VAL A 223 8.60 -15.81 -8.13
N ARG A 224 8.20 -16.72 -7.22
CA ARG A 224 7.30 -17.84 -7.55
C ARG A 224 5.91 -17.38 -7.97
N GLU A 225 5.29 -16.42 -7.26
CA GLU A 225 3.99 -15.82 -7.64
C GLU A 225 4.05 -15.30 -9.08
N ALA A 226 4.98 -14.40 -9.39
CA ALA A 226 5.09 -13.80 -10.72
C ALA A 226 5.32 -14.83 -11.84
N ALA A 227 6.06 -15.91 -11.54
CA ALA A 227 6.29 -16.99 -12.49
C ALA A 227 5.04 -17.86 -12.72
N ILE A 228 4.30 -18.18 -11.67
CA ILE A 228 3.02 -18.92 -11.74
C ILE A 228 1.97 -18.10 -12.50
N ASP A 229 1.85 -16.82 -12.18
CA ASP A 229 0.93 -15.88 -12.83
C ASP A 229 1.20 -15.75 -14.34
N ALA A 230 2.48 -15.77 -14.73
CA ALA A 230 2.90 -15.74 -16.13
C ALA A 230 2.65 -17.09 -16.83
N LEU A 231 2.94 -18.22 -16.18
CA LEU A 231 2.64 -19.54 -16.71
C LEU A 231 1.15 -19.77 -16.93
N SER A 232 0.30 -19.33 -15.99
CA SER A 232 -1.16 -19.42 -16.13
C SER A 232 -1.65 -18.72 -17.40
N LYS A 233 -1.11 -17.54 -17.71
CA LYS A 233 -1.46 -16.74 -18.90
C LYS A 233 -0.88 -17.30 -20.21
N LEU A 234 0.29 -17.95 -20.16
CA LEU A 234 1.00 -18.44 -21.35
C LEU A 234 0.73 -19.90 -21.70
N ALA A 235 0.47 -20.74 -20.70
CA ALA A 235 0.34 -22.19 -20.84
C ALA A 235 -0.99 -22.74 -20.29
N GLY A 236 -1.76 -21.95 -19.53
CA GLY A 236 -2.98 -22.42 -18.86
C GLY A 236 -2.70 -23.67 -18.02
N HIS A 237 -3.55 -24.69 -18.18
CA HIS A 237 -3.39 -26.00 -17.52
C HIS A 237 -2.22 -26.84 -18.05
N GLY A 238 -1.54 -26.41 -19.12
CA GLY A 238 -0.28 -26.99 -19.59
C GLY A 238 0.90 -26.82 -18.62
N ALA A 239 0.69 -26.17 -17.47
CA ALA A 239 1.64 -26.13 -16.35
C ALA A 239 1.00 -26.43 -14.97
N ASP A 240 -0.11 -27.19 -14.94
CA ASP A 240 -0.73 -27.64 -13.67
C ASP A 240 0.26 -28.41 -12.77
N ASP A 241 1.29 -29.08 -13.32
CA ASP A 241 2.37 -29.73 -12.56
C ASP A 241 3.10 -28.75 -11.62
N VAL A 242 3.26 -27.50 -12.07
CA VAL A 242 3.91 -26.42 -11.32
C VAL A 242 2.98 -25.91 -10.22
N TYR A 243 1.72 -25.67 -10.55
CA TYR A 243 0.75 -25.12 -9.62
C TYR A 243 0.44 -26.11 -8.50
N LEU A 244 0.29 -27.40 -8.82
CA LEU A 244 0.11 -28.48 -7.85
C LEU A 244 1.26 -28.51 -6.82
N ALA A 245 2.50 -28.45 -7.28
CA ALA A 245 3.67 -28.41 -6.41
C ALA A 245 3.71 -27.14 -5.53
N ALA A 246 3.24 -26.00 -6.05
CA ALA A 246 3.19 -24.75 -5.31
C ALA A 246 2.14 -24.72 -4.19
N LEU A 247 1.07 -25.52 -4.25
CA LEU A 247 0.04 -25.61 -3.20
C LEU A 247 0.57 -26.15 -1.85
N ASP A 248 1.67 -26.91 -1.87
CA ASP A 248 2.35 -27.42 -0.67
C ASP A 248 3.28 -26.40 -0.01
N GLY A 249 3.44 -25.21 -0.61
CA GLY A 249 4.20 -24.10 -0.03
C GLY A 249 3.53 -23.39 1.16
N THR A 250 4.31 -22.56 1.84
CA THR A 250 3.87 -21.72 2.99
C THR A 250 3.65 -20.25 2.66
N ASP A 251 4.03 -19.83 1.46
CA ASP A 251 3.95 -18.45 0.97
C ASP A 251 2.55 -18.16 0.41
N ALA A 252 1.85 -17.21 1.04
CA ALA A 252 0.45 -16.88 0.76
C ALA A 252 0.23 -16.50 -0.71
N GLN A 253 1.14 -15.70 -1.25
CA GLN A 253 1.11 -15.19 -2.62
C GLN A 253 1.28 -16.30 -3.67
N ALA A 254 2.25 -17.19 -3.48
CA ALA A 254 2.52 -18.29 -4.40
C ALA A 254 1.41 -19.35 -4.36
N VAL A 255 0.90 -19.69 -3.18
CA VAL A 255 -0.22 -20.64 -3.03
C VAL A 255 -1.51 -20.06 -3.62
N ARG A 256 -1.78 -18.77 -3.40
CA ARG A 256 -2.96 -18.10 -4.00
C ARG A 256 -2.89 -18.10 -5.52
N ALA A 257 -1.75 -17.71 -6.11
CA ALA A 257 -1.57 -17.72 -7.57
C ALA A 257 -1.72 -19.13 -8.14
N ALA A 258 -1.15 -20.14 -7.48
CA ALA A 258 -1.31 -21.54 -7.88
C ALA A 258 -2.76 -22.02 -7.80
N ALA A 259 -3.50 -21.67 -6.75
CA ALA A 259 -4.90 -22.01 -6.61
C ALA A 259 -5.76 -21.32 -7.70
N VAL A 260 -5.53 -20.04 -7.98
CA VAL A 260 -6.18 -19.32 -9.08
C VAL A 260 -5.88 -19.99 -10.44
N ALA A 261 -4.63 -20.40 -10.67
CA ALA A 261 -4.21 -21.06 -11.90
C ALA A 261 -4.78 -22.50 -12.07
N LEU A 262 -5.11 -23.17 -10.97
CA LEU A 262 -5.74 -24.50 -10.95
C LEU A 262 -7.27 -24.45 -11.00
N LYS A 263 -7.89 -23.26 -10.97
CA LYS A 263 -9.33 -23.11 -11.13
C LYS A 263 -9.79 -23.75 -12.44
N ASP A 264 -10.84 -24.56 -12.36
CA ASP A 264 -11.39 -25.34 -13.48
C ASP A 264 -10.41 -26.33 -14.16
N SER A 265 -9.29 -26.67 -13.50
CA SER A 265 -8.33 -27.68 -13.99
C SER A 265 -9.01 -29.01 -14.34
N PRO A 266 -8.63 -29.65 -15.47
CA PRO A 266 -9.15 -30.95 -15.87
C PRO A 266 -8.59 -32.11 -15.02
N LEU A 267 -7.58 -31.87 -14.17
CA LEU A 267 -6.95 -32.90 -13.36
C LEU A 267 -7.76 -33.16 -12.07
N PRO A 268 -8.29 -34.37 -11.82
CA PRO A 268 -9.01 -34.67 -10.57
C PRO A 268 -8.15 -34.42 -9.31
N ALA A 269 -6.83 -34.61 -9.44
CA ALA A 269 -5.85 -34.33 -8.39
C ALA A 269 -5.82 -32.86 -7.95
N ALA A 270 -6.14 -31.90 -8.83
CA ALA A 270 -6.15 -30.46 -8.50
C ALA A 270 -7.17 -30.14 -7.39
N ARG A 271 -8.40 -30.65 -7.52
CA ARG A 271 -9.45 -30.44 -6.51
C ARG A 271 -9.11 -31.10 -5.18
N MET A 272 -8.44 -32.25 -5.20
CA MET A 272 -7.99 -32.95 -4.00
C MET A 272 -6.86 -32.17 -3.29
N ALA A 273 -5.83 -31.74 -4.04
CA ALA A 273 -4.72 -30.96 -3.52
C ALA A 273 -5.19 -29.59 -2.97
N ALA A 274 -6.11 -28.92 -3.66
CA ALA A 274 -6.69 -27.65 -3.22
C ALA A 274 -7.47 -27.78 -1.89
N ASN A 275 -8.26 -28.85 -1.70
CA ASN A 275 -8.91 -29.13 -0.42
C ASN A 275 -7.89 -29.42 0.70
N ALA A 276 -6.89 -30.28 0.43
CA ALA A 276 -5.86 -30.59 1.42
C ALA A 276 -5.05 -29.35 1.83
N ALA A 277 -4.75 -28.47 0.88
CA ALA A 277 -4.16 -27.17 1.13
C ALA A 277 -5.09 -26.25 1.93
N TYR A 278 -6.37 -26.13 1.56
CA TYR A 278 -7.36 -25.34 2.32
C TYR A 278 -7.36 -25.71 3.81
N ASP A 279 -7.39 -27.01 4.13
CA ASP A 279 -7.38 -27.48 5.52
C ASP A 279 -6.11 -27.07 6.28
N ARG A 280 -4.94 -27.05 5.62
CA ARG A 280 -3.70 -26.51 6.21
C ARG A 280 -3.82 -25.00 6.47
N TRP A 281 -4.30 -24.25 5.50
CA TRP A 281 -4.40 -22.78 5.57
C TRP A 281 -5.46 -22.28 6.56
N VAL A 282 -6.57 -23.01 6.72
CA VAL A 282 -7.55 -22.74 7.79
C VAL A 282 -6.90 -22.79 9.17
N ARG A 283 -5.98 -23.72 9.45
CA ARG A 283 -5.37 -23.87 10.78
C ARG A 283 -4.44 -22.72 11.19
N ARG A 284 -3.99 -21.86 10.26
CA ARG A 284 -3.04 -20.75 10.54
C ARG A 284 -3.60 -19.57 11.34
N ALA A 285 -4.90 -19.56 11.65
CA ALA A 285 -5.60 -18.52 12.43
C ALA A 285 -5.55 -17.06 11.89
N ASN A 286 -4.80 -16.77 10.82
CA ASN A 286 -4.60 -15.44 10.23
C ASN A 286 -5.82 -14.96 9.42
N ALA A 287 -6.23 -13.70 9.60
CA ALA A 287 -7.31 -13.08 8.81
C ALA A 287 -6.83 -12.65 7.41
N SER A 288 -5.59 -12.13 7.32
CA SER A 288 -4.96 -11.60 6.09
C SER A 288 -4.74 -12.64 5.00
N GLU A 289 -4.79 -13.93 5.36
CA GLU A 289 -4.67 -15.06 4.44
C GLU A 289 -6.04 -15.52 3.87
N ARG A 290 -7.12 -14.75 4.06
CA ARG A 290 -8.46 -15.13 3.57
C ARG A 290 -8.50 -15.37 2.06
N ASP A 291 -7.84 -14.53 1.26
CA ASP A 291 -7.92 -14.62 -0.19
C ASP A 291 -7.20 -15.87 -0.72
N VAL A 292 -6.19 -16.37 0.00
CA VAL A 292 -5.56 -17.67 -0.25
C VAL A 292 -6.58 -18.79 -0.04
N ARG A 293 -7.31 -18.75 1.08
CA ARG A 293 -8.33 -19.77 1.42
C ARG A 293 -9.52 -19.74 0.46
N VAL A 294 -9.95 -18.56 0.02
CA VAL A 294 -11.00 -18.40 -1.00
C VAL A 294 -10.54 -18.97 -2.35
N ALA A 295 -9.33 -18.64 -2.81
CA ALA A 295 -8.80 -19.21 -4.05
C ALA A 295 -8.68 -20.75 -3.98
N LEU A 296 -8.26 -21.30 -2.84
CA LEU A 296 -8.21 -22.74 -2.59
C LEU A 296 -9.60 -23.40 -2.60
N LEU A 297 -10.64 -22.73 -2.09
CA LEU A 297 -12.02 -23.22 -2.21
C LEU A 297 -12.49 -23.25 -3.67
N GLU A 298 -12.24 -22.19 -4.42
CA GLU A 298 -12.62 -22.14 -5.84
C GLU A 298 -11.91 -23.22 -6.66
N ALA A 299 -10.60 -23.41 -6.45
CA ALA A 299 -9.82 -24.49 -7.06
C ALA A 299 -10.31 -25.90 -6.66
N ALA A 300 -10.86 -26.04 -5.45
CA ALA A 300 -11.51 -27.25 -4.97
C ALA A 300 -12.93 -27.48 -5.54
N GLY A 301 -13.48 -26.53 -6.30
CA GLY A 301 -14.87 -26.57 -6.79
C GLY A 301 -15.90 -26.27 -5.70
N ARG A 302 -15.51 -25.51 -4.66
CA ARG A 302 -16.34 -25.15 -3.50
C ARG A 302 -16.66 -23.64 -3.50
N PRO A 303 -17.80 -23.22 -2.94
CA PRO A 303 -18.16 -21.82 -2.91
C PRO A 303 -17.31 -21.03 -1.90
N ALA A 304 -16.93 -19.80 -2.25
CA ALA A 304 -16.16 -18.89 -1.39
C ALA A 304 -16.84 -18.58 -0.03
N SER A 305 -18.15 -18.85 0.10
CA SER A 305 -18.92 -18.73 1.35
C SER A 305 -18.53 -19.75 2.43
N ASP A 306 -17.81 -20.82 2.07
CA ASP A 306 -17.30 -21.80 3.04
C ASP A 306 -16.24 -21.19 3.97
N ASP A 307 -15.44 -20.21 3.51
CA ASP A 307 -14.53 -19.44 4.37
C ASP A 307 -15.24 -18.22 4.96
N ARG A 308 -15.86 -18.45 6.13
CA ARG A 308 -16.51 -17.39 6.91
C ARG A 308 -15.46 -16.43 7.49
N PRO A 309 -15.62 -15.10 7.33
CA PRO A 309 -14.74 -14.12 7.95
C PRO A 309 -14.64 -14.32 9.47
N ARG A 310 -13.41 -14.30 9.99
CA ARG A 310 -13.16 -14.43 11.43
C ARG A 310 -13.43 -13.11 12.12
N SER A 311 -14.49 -13.03 12.90
CA SER A 311 -14.78 -11.90 13.78
C SER A 311 -13.83 -11.89 14.97
N ALA A 312 -12.66 -11.29 14.80
CA ALA A 312 -11.80 -10.94 15.93
C ALA A 312 -12.50 -9.85 16.77
N ARG A 313 -12.62 -10.07 18.09
CA ARG A 313 -12.87 -8.97 19.02
C ARG A 313 -11.58 -8.18 19.15
N VAL A 314 -11.52 -7.04 18.49
CA VAL A 314 -10.39 -6.12 18.56
C VAL A 314 -10.69 -5.09 19.64
N ASP A 315 -9.91 -5.08 20.72
CA ASP A 315 -10.05 -4.05 21.75
C ASP A 315 -9.68 -2.67 21.18
N LEU A 316 -10.48 -1.66 21.55
CA LEU A 316 -10.22 -0.28 21.20
C LEU A 316 -8.90 0.16 21.86
N PRO A 317 -7.89 0.63 21.08
CA PRO A 317 -6.64 1.10 21.67
C PRO A 317 -6.91 2.28 22.61
N ALA A 318 -6.25 2.33 23.78
CA ALA A 318 -6.49 3.36 24.80
C ALA A 318 -6.37 4.80 24.26
N ASP A 319 -5.44 5.00 23.32
CA ASP A 319 -5.18 6.29 22.67
C ASP A 319 -6.24 6.74 21.65
N ALA A 320 -7.16 5.86 21.22
CA ALA A 320 -8.20 6.18 20.23
C ALA A 320 -9.11 7.33 20.69
N VAL A 321 -9.40 7.38 21.99
CA VAL A 321 -10.21 8.45 22.59
C VAL A 321 -9.47 9.78 22.56
N ALA A 322 -8.20 9.81 22.96
CA ALA A 322 -7.38 11.03 22.94
C ALA A 322 -7.18 11.56 21.51
N LEU A 323 -6.97 10.65 20.56
CA LEU A 323 -6.85 10.96 19.12
C LEU A 323 -8.17 11.50 18.56
N ALA A 324 -9.32 10.88 18.85
CA ALA A 324 -10.65 11.37 18.48
C ALA A 324 -10.94 12.78 19.02
N LEU A 325 -10.45 13.07 20.22
CA LEU A 325 -10.61 14.35 20.90
C LEU A 325 -9.61 15.42 20.46
N GLY A 326 -8.76 15.12 19.48
CA GLY A 326 -7.87 16.07 18.82
C GLY A 326 -6.47 16.17 19.42
N ARG A 327 -5.98 15.14 20.14
CA ARG A 327 -4.55 15.04 20.47
C ARG A 327 -3.77 14.92 19.17
N GLU A 328 -2.99 15.93 18.84
CA GLU A 328 -2.06 15.85 17.71
C GLU A 328 -0.96 14.82 18.01
N VAL A 329 -0.74 13.90 17.08
CA VAL A 329 0.36 12.94 17.12
C VAL A 329 1.07 12.98 15.78
N ARG A 330 2.39 13.17 15.82
CA ARG A 330 3.27 13.16 14.66
C ARG A 330 4.13 11.90 14.69
N VAL A 331 4.32 11.27 13.53
CA VAL A 331 5.21 10.13 13.35
C VAL A 331 6.23 10.50 12.29
N ARG A 332 7.51 10.47 12.67
CA ARG A 332 8.64 10.57 11.75
C ARG A 332 8.95 9.20 11.18
N VAL A 333 8.93 9.10 9.86
CA VAL A 333 9.35 7.93 9.09
C VAL A 333 10.74 8.23 8.54
N SER A 334 11.74 7.47 8.97
CA SER A 334 13.13 7.59 8.53
C SER A 334 13.44 6.50 7.51
N MET A 335 13.85 6.88 6.30
CA MET A 335 14.20 5.93 5.24
C MET A 335 15.61 5.37 5.47
N SER A 336 15.87 4.14 5.03
CA SER A 336 17.20 3.55 5.08
C SER A 336 18.19 4.31 4.19
N PRO A 337 19.52 4.23 4.45
CA PRO A 337 20.53 4.71 3.51
C PRO A 337 20.50 4.00 2.15
N SER A 338 19.94 2.77 2.08
CA SER A 338 19.71 2.06 0.81
C SER A 338 18.62 2.75 -0.02
N ALA A 339 17.58 3.25 0.64
CA ALA A 339 16.48 4.04 0.09
C ALA A 339 16.82 5.54 -0.07
N GLY A 340 18.11 5.91 -0.18
CA GLY A 340 18.55 7.30 -0.30
C GLY A 340 18.51 8.12 1.00
N GLY A 341 17.95 7.57 2.08
CA GLY A 341 17.83 8.23 3.38
C GLY A 341 16.80 9.36 3.41
N GLY A 342 16.98 10.29 4.34
CA GLY A 342 16.00 11.33 4.65
C GLY A 342 14.84 10.83 5.52
N SER A 343 13.93 11.74 5.84
CA SER A 343 12.75 11.43 6.66
C SER A 343 11.57 12.33 6.29
N PHE A 344 10.37 11.78 6.36
CA PHE A 344 9.13 12.55 6.28
C PHE A 344 8.34 12.43 7.58
N VAL A 345 7.45 13.40 7.85
CA VAL A 345 6.61 13.41 9.05
C VAL A 345 5.15 13.33 8.65
N VAL A 346 4.42 12.39 9.25
CA VAL A 346 2.97 12.27 9.11
C VAL A 346 2.26 12.70 10.39
N ARG A 347 1.16 13.44 10.25
CA ARG A 347 0.23 13.80 11.33
C ARG A 347 -0.92 12.81 11.33
N LEU A 348 -1.15 12.12 12.44
CA LEU A 348 -2.28 11.20 12.57
C LEU A 348 -3.61 11.98 12.58
N ARG A 349 -4.58 11.51 11.81
CA ARG A 349 -5.92 12.06 11.62
C ARG A 349 -6.93 11.34 12.51
N GLY A 350 -6.69 11.42 13.81
CA GLY A 350 -7.57 10.88 14.85
C GLY A 350 -8.99 11.46 14.81
N ASP A 351 -9.17 12.65 14.24
CA ASP A 351 -10.47 13.27 13.96
C ASP A 351 -11.29 12.48 12.91
N VAL A 352 -10.60 11.86 11.94
CA VAL A 352 -11.18 11.12 10.81
C VAL A 352 -11.35 9.65 11.16
N ALA A 353 -10.24 9.00 11.50
CA ALA A 353 -10.13 7.56 11.72
C ALA A 353 -9.41 7.28 13.07
N PRO A 354 -10.08 7.53 14.21
CA PRO A 354 -9.48 7.41 15.54
C PRO A 354 -9.00 6.00 15.90
N VAL A 355 -9.75 4.96 15.54
CA VAL A 355 -9.40 3.57 15.93
C VAL A 355 -8.19 3.10 15.14
N MET A 356 -8.17 3.39 13.85
CA MET A 356 -7.08 3.11 12.92
C MET A 356 -5.83 3.92 13.26
N SER A 357 -5.97 5.22 13.51
CA SER A 357 -4.86 6.08 13.97
C SER A 357 -4.22 5.53 15.24
N ALA A 358 -5.03 5.08 16.20
CA ALA A 358 -4.53 4.56 17.46
C ALA A 358 -3.91 3.16 17.34
N ARG A 359 -4.41 2.31 16.43
CA ARG A 359 -3.73 1.04 16.09
C ARG A 359 -2.38 1.31 15.46
N VAL A 360 -2.32 2.18 14.45
CA VAL A 360 -1.06 2.55 13.79
C VAL A 360 -0.07 3.14 14.79
N LEU A 361 -0.52 3.99 15.71
CA LEU A 361 0.31 4.52 16.80
C LEU A 361 0.89 3.39 17.69
N GLY A 362 0.08 2.43 18.10
CA GLY A 362 0.56 1.28 18.88
C GLY A 362 1.58 0.42 18.13
N LEU A 363 1.38 0.22 16.82
CA LEU A 363 2.32 -0.51 15.95
C LEU A 363 3.64 0.27 15.73
N VAL A 364 3.59 1.59 15.59
CA VAL A 364 4.78 2.46 15.57
C VAL A 364 5.53 2.36 16.91
N GLN A 365 4.82 2.41 18.04
CA GLN A 365 5.42 2.29 19.38
C GLN A 365 6.04 0.90 19.63
N SER A 366 5.50 -0.17 19.04
CA SER A 366 6.07 -1.52 19.12
C SER A 366 7.17 -1.80 18.10
N GLY A 367 7.57 -0.82 17.28
CA GLY A 367 8.58 -0.99 16.23
C GLY A 367 8.14 -1.88 15.05
N TYR A 368 6.84 -2.14 14.88
CA TYR A 368 6.30 -3.05 13.85
C TYR A 368 6.71 -2.67 12.42
N TYR A 369 6.85 -1.37 12.17
CA TYR A 369 7.19 -0.80 10.87
C TYR A 369 8.69 -0.69 10.58
N ASP A 370 9.55 -1.00 11.55
CA ASP A 370 11.01 -0.90 11.40
C ASP A 370 11.53 -2.01 10.49
N GLY A 371 12.31 -1.66 9.46
CA GLY A 371 12.72 -2.59 8.41
C GLY A 371 11.61 -2.92 7.39
N GLY A 372 10.40 -2.38 7.56
CA GLY A 372 9.30 -2.53 6.60
C GLY A 372 9.58 -1.89 5.24
N SER A 373 8.87 -2.33 4.20
CA SER A 373 9.17 -1.95 2.80
C SER A 373 8.04 -1.21 2.10
N TRP A 374 8.38 -0.48 1.03
CA TRP A 374 7.45 0.08 0.04
C TRP A 374 7.43 -0.83 -1.20
N HIS A 375 6.66 -1.91 -1.15
CA HIS A 375 6.65 -2.95 -2.18
C HIS A 375 5.84 -2.59 -3.45
N ARG A 376 5.08 -1.48 -3.45
CA ARG A 376 4.38 -0.99 -4.64
C ARG A 376 4.48 0.52 -4.73
N VAL A 377 4.96 1.02 -5.87
CA VAL A 377 5.13 2.44 -6.15
C VAL A 377 4.53 2.75 -7.51
N GLU A 378 3.45 3.53 -7.52
CA GLU A 378 2.85 4.05 -8.75
C GLU A 378 2.95 5.58 -8.73
N PRO A 379 3.97 6.17 -9.39
CA PRO A 379 4.29 7.60 -9.25
C PRO A 379 3.13 8.55 -9.55
N ASP A 380 2.18 8.19 -10.42
CA ASP A 380 0.97 8.97 -10.71
C ASP A 380 -0.29 8.43 -10.01
N PHE A 381 -0.16 7.77 -8.86
CA PHE A 381 -1.30 7.30 -8.07
C PHE A 381 -0.98 7.29 -6.57
N VAL A 382 -0.36 6.22 -6.06
CA VAL A 382 0.02 6.04 -4.65
C VAL A 382 1.35 5.30 -4.53
N ILE A 383 2.04 5.44 -3.40
CA ILE A 383 2.95 4.39 -2.91
C ILE A 383 2.22 3.55 -1.87
N GLN A 384 2.59 2.28 -1.72
CA GLN A 384 2.01 1.31 -0.80
C GLN A 384 3.11 0.47 -0.15
N GLY A 385 2.97 0.22 1.15
CA GLY A 385 4.04 -0.37 1.97
C GLY A 385 3.71 -0.40 3.46
N GLY A 386 4.74 -0.41 4.30
CA GLY A 386 4.58 -0.45 5.76
C GLY A 386 4.14 -1.82 6.31
N GLY A 387 4.19 -2.87 5.49
CA GLY A 387 4.16 -4.25 6.00
C GLY A 387 5.55 -4.72 6.46
N PRO A 388 5.63 -5.71 7.35
CA PRO A 388 6.87 -6.43 7.67
C PRO A 388 7.31 -7.35 6.53
N GLY A 389 6.43 -7.60 5.55
CA GLY A 389 6.78 -8.25 4.28
C GLY A 389 6.87 -7.27 3.11
N THR A 390 7.23 -7.82 1.96
CA THR A 390 7.49 -7.12 0.70
C THR A 390 6.42 -7.40 -0.36
N ASN A 391 5.18 -7.69 0.06
CA ASN A 391 4.06 -7.95 -0.84
C ASN A 391 2.70 -7.64 -0.19
N GLU A 392 1.65 -7.69 -1.01
CA GLU A 392 0.26 -7.42 -0.66
C GLU A 392 -0.30 -8.31 0.46
N TYR A 393 0.26 -9.49 0.74
CA TYR A 393 -0.36 -10.54 1.58
C TYR A 393 0.28 -10.69 2.97
N VAL A 394 1.38 -9.98 3.25
CA VAL A 394 2.12 -10.06 4.51
C VAL A 394 1.98 -8.76 5.31
N GLY A 395 0.85 -8.67 6.02
CA GLY A 395 0.56 -7.62 6.99
C GLY A 395 0.21 -8.17 8.38
N TYR A 396 -0.43 -7.35 9.19
CA TYR A 396 -0.85 -7.66 10.55
C TYR A 396 -1.97 -8.71 10.52
N ALA A 397 -1.92 -9.70 11.41
CA ALA A 397 -2.78 -10.89 11.33
C ALA A 397 -4.27 -10.64 11.64
N HIS A 398 -4.60 -9.45 12.17
CA HIS A 398 -5.95 -9.02 12.49
C HIS A 398 -6.32 -7.80 11.67
N TYR A 399 -7.42 -7.88 10.93
CA TYR A 399 -7.94 -6.76 10.17
C TYR A 399 -8.45 -5.63 11.07
N LEU A 400 -8.17 -4.41 10.64
CA LEU A 400 -8.86 -3.19 11.03
C LEU A 400 -10.08 -3.02 10.14
N ARG A 401 -11.17 -2.59 10.77
CA ARG A 401 -12.35 -2.11 10.07
C ARG A 401 -12.09 -0.77 9.41
N ASP A 402 -12.87 -0.46 8.39
CA ASP A 402 -12.75 0.81 7.69
C ASP A 402 -13.43 1.94 8.47
N GLU A 403 -12.79 3.11 8.52
CA GLU A 403 -13.34 4.36 9.06
C GLU A 403 -13.65 5.34 7.91
N LEU A 404 -14.24 4.80 6.82
CA LEU A 404 -14.49 5.47 5.53
C LEU A 404 -15.14 6.84 5.68
N SER A 405 -14.57 7.86 5.04
CA SER A 405 -15.01 9.25 5.17
C SER A 405 -15.32 9.90 3.82
N THR A 406 -15.98 11.06 3.87
CA THR A 406 -16.25 11.92 2.71
C THR A 406 -15.09 12.86 2.36
N ILE A 407 -14.00 12.80 3.11
CA ILE A 407 -12.84 13.67 2.93
C ILE A 407 -12.15 13.29 1.62
N ALA A 408 -11.75 14.31 0.86
CA ALA A 408 -10.98 14.10 -0.37
C ALA A 408 -9.69 13.31 -0.09
N HIS A 409 -9.17 12.64 -1.11
CA HIS A 409 -7.85 11.97 -1.07
C HIS A 409 -6.82 12.81 -1.87
N PRO A 410 -6.43 14.01 -1.41
CA PRO A 410 -5.43 14.84 -2.08
C PRO A 410 -4.02 14.29 -1.86
N ARG A 411 -3.08 14.77 -2.67
CA ARG A 411 -1.64 14.46 -2.51
C ARG A 411 -1.18 14.69 -1.07
N GLY A 412 -0.47 13.71 -0.53
CA GLY A 412 0.05 13.69 0.83
C GLY A 412 -0.88 13.10 1.88
N THR A 413 -2.15 12.80 1.60
CA THR A 413 -2.95 11.99 2.55
C THR A 413 -2.50 10.54 2.58
N VAL A 414 -2.55 9.94 3.77
CA VAL A 414 -2.12 8.57 4.06
C VAL A 414 -3.32 7.76 4.49
N GLY A 415 -3.56 6.64 3.81
CA GLY A 415 -4.66 5.74 4.10
C GLY A 415 -4.20 4.30 4.34
N MET A 416 -5.12 3.48 4.84
CA MET A 416 -4.90 2.06 5.06
C MET A 416 -5.15 1.30 3.77
N SER A 417 -4.20 0.47 3.34
CA SER A 417 -4.42 -0.44 2.21
C SER A 417 -5.36 -1.57 2.63
N THR A 418 -6.20 -2.01 1.71
CA THR A 418 -7.21 -3.05 1.94
C THR A 418 -7.39 -3.88 0.68
N ARG A 419 -7.71 -5.17 0.84
CA ARG A 419 -8.04 -6.08 -0.28
C ARG A 419 -9.53 -6.10 -0.59
N SER A 420 -10.33 -5.71 0.40
CA SER A 420 -11.78 -5.48 0.37
C SER A 420 -12.20 -4.65 1.59
N HIS A 421 -13.48 -4.33 1.76
CA HIS A 421 -13.93 -3.60 2.95
C HIS A 421 -13.64 -4.38 4.25
N ASP A 422 -13.31 -3.63 5.30
CA ASP A 422 -12.97 -4.13 6.63
C ASP A 422 -11.77 -5.13 6.64
N THR A 423 -10.77 -4.94 5.75
CA THR A 423 -9.57 -5.80 5.63
C THR A 423 -8.22 -5.10 5.86
N GLY A 424 -8.20 -3.95 6.52
CA GLY A 424 -6.96 -3.17 6.72
C GLY A 424 -5.95 -3.89 7.59
N ASP A 425 -4.81 -4.31 7.04
CA ASP A 425 -3.82 -5.17 7.72
C ASP A 425 -2.55 -4.42 8.15
N ALA A 426 -2.70 -3.15 8.50
CA ALA A 426 -1.64 -2.22 8.87
C ALA A 426 -0.72 -1.75 7.73
N GLN A 427 -0.90 -2.22 6.49
CA GLN A 427 -0.24 -1.64 5.31
C GLN A 427 -0.76 -0.23 5.01
N TRP A 428 0.14 0.69 4.68
CA TRP A 428 -0.18 2.08 4.34
C TRP A 428 -0.20 2.25 2.83
N PHE A 429 -0.99 3.21 2.35
CA PHE A 429 -0.72 3.90 1.10
C PHE A 429 -0.58 5.42 1.32
N ILE A 430 0.22 6.09 0.50
CA ILE A 430 0.35 7.55 0.49
C ILE A 430 -0.03 8.08 -0.88
N ASN A 431 -0.99 9.00 -0.93
CA ASN A 431 -1.46 9.62 -2.18
C ASN A 431 -0.37 10.50 -2.80
N LEU A 432 0.06 10.14 -4.01
CA LEU A 432 1.06 10.89 -4.78
C LEU A 432 0.43 11.98 -5.67
N LYS A 433 -0.87 11.88 -5.95
CA LYS A 433 -1.69 12.92 -6.58
C LYS A 433 -3.06 13.02 -5.88
N ASN A 434 -3.94 13.87 -6.38
CA ASN A 434 -5.33 13.89 -5.94
C ASN A 434 -6.09 12.71 -6.57
N ASN A 435 -6.60 11.80 -5.72
CA ASN A 435 -7.24 10.54 -6.13
C ASN A 435 -8.72 10.51 -5.69
N PRO A 436 -9.61 11.29 -6.33
CA PRO A 436 -11.01 11.40 -5.91
C PRO A 436 -11.79 10.07 -5.95
N SER A 437 -11.34 9.10 -6.75
CA SER A 437 -11.90 7.74 -6.80
C SER A 437 -11.69 6.90 -5.54
N LEU A 438 -10.86 7.34 -4.59
CA LEU A 438 -10.63 6.65 -3.32
C LEU A 438 -11.52 7.17 -2.18
N VAL A 439 -12.23 8.28 -2.39
CA VAL A 439 -13.18 8.86 -1.44
C VAL A 439 -14.26 7.83 -1.14
N ARG A 440 -14.55 7.62 0.16
CA ARG A 440 -15.44 6.55 0.69
C ARG A 440 -15.01 5.11 0.39
N GLU A 441 -14.01 4.85 -0.44
CA GLU A 441 -13.48 3.51 -0.68
C GLU A 441 -12.37 3.13 0.31
N TYR A 442 -11.54 4.10 0.73
CA TYR A 442 -10.43 3.86 1.64
C TYR A 442 -10.45 4.79 2.87
N SER A 443 -9.84 4.31 3.96
CA SER A 443 -9.76 5.05 5.22
C SER A 443 -8.49 5.92 5.28
N ILE A 444 -8.64 7.24 5.38
CA ILE A 444 -7.53 8.16 5.68
C ILE A 444 -7.30 8.19 7.20
N PHE A 445 -6.10 7.82 7.65
CA PHE A 445 -5.71 7.87 9.07
C PHE A 445 -4.54 8.82 9.34
N ALA A 446 -3.85 9.35 8.32
CA ALA A 446 -2.80 10.34 8.51
C ALA A 446 -2.64 11.26 7.28
N GLU A 447 -1.76 12.25 7.39
CA GLU A 447 -1.33 13.11 6.28
C GLU A 447 0.15 13.48 6.43
N VAL A 448 0.89 13.53 5.33
CA VAL A 448 2.27 14.03 5.28
C VAL A 448 2.26 15.55 5.48
N ILE A 449 2.93 16.01 6.53
CA ILE A 449 3.06 17.43 6.89
C ILE A 449 4.44 18.01 6.55
N GLU A 450 5.47 17.16 6.49
CA GLU A 450 6.86 17.51 6.16
C GLU A 450 7.49 16.37 5.32
N GLY A 451 8.40 16.69 4.39
CA GLY A 451 9.14 15.68 3.61
C GLY A 451 8.38 15.00 2.46
N ILE A 452 7.40 15.67 1.83
CA ILE A 452 6.67 15.11 0.67
C ILE A 452 7.60 14.83 -0.54
N ASP A 453 8.73 15.50 -0.61
CA ASP A 453 9.82 15.29 -1.56
C ASP A 453 10.60 13.98 -1.28
N VAL A 454 10.75 13.60 0.00
CA VAL A 454 11.27 12.27 0.37
C VAL A 454 10.28 11.19 -0.07
N VAL A 455 8.98 11.41 0.14
CA VAL A 455 7.90 10.49 -0.31
C VAL A 455 7.89 10.36 -1.83
N ASP A 456 8.05 11.47 -2.57
CA ASP A 456 8.19 11.47 -4.03
C ASP A 456 9.42 10.66 -4.51
N GLY A 457 10.48 10.58 -3.70
CA GLY A 457 11.75 9.90 -3.98
C GLY A 457 11.76 8.38 -3.79
N ILE A 458 10.67 7.82 -3.25
CA ILE A 458 10.52 6.38 -2.94
C ILE A 458 10.35 5.55 -4.24
N LEU A 459 10.95 4.36 -4.25
CA LEU A 459 10.92 3.33 -5.30
C LEU A 459 10.49 1.96 -4.73
N GLU A 460 10.09 1.03 -5.61
CA GLU A 460 9.70 -0.35 -5.26
C GLU A 460 10.83 -1.07 -4.50
N GLY A 461 10.56 -1.59 -3.30
CA GLY A 461 11.54 -2.27 -2.45
C GLY A 461 12.36 -1.36 -1.52
N ASP A 462 12.10 -0.04 -1.50
CA ASP A 462 12.72 0.86 -0.53
C ASP A 462 12.32 0.51 0.92
N ILE A 463 13.29 0.61 1.83
CA ILE A 463 13.15 0.18 3.22
C ILE A 463 13.03 1.38 4.17
N VAL A 464 12.08 1.29 5.11
CA VAL A 464 11.98 2.16 6.27
C VAL A 464 13.01 1.71 7.31
N SER A 465 13.91 2.60 7.71
CA SER A 465 14.84 2.32 8.81
C SER A 465 14.10 2.29 10.15
N THR A 466 13.31 3.32 10.45
CA THR A 466 12.49 3.39 11.67
C THR A 466 11.24 4.24 11.47
N MET A 467 10.17 3.93 12.21
CA MET A 467 9.07 4.87 12.46
C MET A 467 9.01 5.25 13.94
N ARG A 468 9.01 6.54 14.27
CA ARG A 468 9.01 7.01 15.66
C ARG A 468 8.00 8.12 15.89
N VAL A 469 7.30 8.07 17.01
CA VAL A 469 6.43 9.14 17.48
C VAL A 469 7.32 10.33 17.86
N GLU A 470 7.05 11.51 17.32
CA GLU A 470 7.77 12.71 17.72
C GLU A 470 7.30 13.20 19.11
N PRO A 471 8.17 13.80 19.92
CA PRO A 471 7.74 14.48 21.14
C PRO A 471 6.69 15.54 20.80
N ALA A 472 5.64 15.65 21.62
CA ALA A 472 4.73 16.79 21.52
C ALA A 472 5.52 18.09 21.62
N ALA A 473 5.23 19.05 20.73
CA ALA A 473 5.79 20.39 20.84
C ALA A 473 5.44 20.97 22.23
N ARG A 474 6.46 21.44 22.94
CA ARG A 474 6.34 21.99 24.29
C ARG A 474 5.78 23.41 24.29
#